data_AF-A0A2M8ESR5-F1
#
_entry.id   AF-A0A2M8ESR5-F1
#
_cell.length_a   1.000
_cell.length_b   1.000
_cell.length_c   1.000
_cell.angle_alpha   90.00
_cell.angle_beta   90.00
_cell.angle_gamma   90.00
#
_symmetry.space_group_name_H-M   'P 1'
#
loop_
_entity.id
_entity.type
_entity.pdbx_description
1 polymer ?
#
loop_
_entity_poly.entity_id
_entity_poly.type
_entity_poly.pdbx_seq_one_letter_code
_entity_poly.pdbx_strand_id
1 'polypeptide(L)' 'MILIIIFVALILRLVNLNQSLWLDEAVQAITARQNFSYIFQDIAGDFHPPLYHFLMHFWVRFFGNS' A
#
# COMPACT_ATOMS: atom_id res chain seq x y z
N MET A 1 -14.94 3.51 -26.34
CA MET A 1 -14.36 2.17 -26.10
C MET A 1 -13.39 2.14 -24.93
N ILE A 2 -12.29 2.91 -24.92
CA ILE A 2 -11.28 2.87 -23.84
C ILE A 2 -11.85 3.17 -22.44
N LEU A 3 -12.75 4.16 -22.32
CA LEU A 3 -13.38 4.51 -21.05
C LEU A 3 -14.21 3.37 -20.46
N ILE A 4 -14.90 2.61 -21.32
CA ILE A 4 -15.70 1.45 -20.91
C ILE A 4 -14.76 0.36 -20.38
N ILE A 5 -13.63 0.13 -21.05
CA ILE A 5 -12.61 -0.84 -20.62
C ILE A 5 -12.04 -0.44 -19.25
N ILE A 6 -11.67 0.82 -19.06
CA ILE A 6 -11.14 1.32 -17.78
C ILE A 6 -12.20 1.17 -16.67
N PHE A 7 -13.45 1.49 -16.96
CA PHE A 7 -14.53 1.40 -15.99
C PHE A 7 -14.78 -0.06 -15.55
N VAL A 8 -14.85 -0.99 -16.51
CA VAL A 8 -15.01 -2.42 -16.22
C VAL A 8 -13.79 -2.95 -15.45
N ALA A 9 -12.57 -2.59 -15.86
CA ALA A 9 -11.34 -2.99 -15.16
C ALA A 9 -11.31 -2.48 -13.71
N LEU A 10 -11.76 -1.25 -13.47
CA LEU A 10 -11.88 -0.69 -12.12
C LEU A 10 -12.84 -1.55 -11.28
N ILE A 11 -14.05 -1.81 -11.76
CA ILE A 11 -15.04 -2.62 -11.03
C ILE A 11 -14.45 -3.99 -10.66
N LEU A 12 -13.84 -4.68 -11.64
CA LEU A 12 -13.24 -6.00 -11.41
C LEU A 12 -12.14 -5.98 -10.35
N ARG A 13 -11.34 -4.91 -10.27
CA ARG A 13 -10.30 -4.75 -9.25
C ARG A 13 -10.86 -4.56 -7.83
N LEU A 14 -12.08 -4.04 -7.69
CA LEU A 14 -12.69 -3.70 -6.40
C LEU A 14 -13.41 -4.89 -5.73
N VAL A 15 -13.83 -5.92 -6.47
CA VAL A 15 -14.71 -7.01 -5.98
C VAL A 15 -14.14 -7.77 -4.78
N ASN A 16 -12.83 -7.99 -4.73
CA ASN A 16 -12.16 -8.80 -3.69
C ASN A 16 -11.16 -7.99 -2.83
N LEU A 17 -11.39 -6.69 -2.67
CA LEU A 17 -10.47 -5.85 -1.88
C LEU A 17 -10.40 -6.19 -0.39
N ASN A 18 -11.39 -6.90 0.16
CA ASN A 18 -11.45 -7.25 1.59
C ASN A 18 -10.93 -8.68 1.89
N GLN A 19 -10.08 -9.22 1.04
CA GLN A 19 -9.41 -10.49 1.31
C GLN A 19 -8.27 -10.32 2.31
N SER A 20 -7.81 -11.42 2.91
CA SER A 20 -6.62 -11.40 3.76
C SER A 20 -5.40 -10.92 2.98
N LEU A 21 -4.56 -10.12 3.65
CA LEU A 21 -3.32 -9.62 3.08
C LEU A 21 -2.36 -10.75 2.77
N TRP A 22 -1.65 -10.61 1.66
CA TRP A 22 -0.50 -11.45 1.35
C TRP A 22 0.67 -11.07 2.27
N LEU A 23 1.70 -11.91 2.33
CA LEU A 23 2.78 -11.71 3.29
C LEU A 23 3.49 -10.35 3.09
N ASP A 24 3.80 -10.03 1.84
CA ASP A 24 4.41 -8.76 1.44
C ASP A 24 3.48 -7.56 1.70
N GLU A 25 2.19 -7.69 1.40
CA GLU A 25 1.19 -6.67 1.72
C GLU A 25 1.08 -6.41 3.23
N ALA A 26 1.12 -7.49 4.03
CA ALA A 26 1.06 -7.41 5.49
C ALA A 26 2.31 -6.72 6.07
N VAL A 27 3.50 -7.07 5.57
CA VAL A 27 4.76 -6.41 5.96
C VAL A 27 4.69 -4.92 5.65
N GLN A 28 4.27 -4.55 4.44
CA GLN A 28 4.14 -3.14 4.06
C GLN A 28 3.07 -2.40 4.86
N ALA A 29 1.95 -3.03 5.16
CA ALA A 29 0.90 -2.46 6.00
C ALA A 29 1.38 -2.23 7.44
N ILE A 30 2.23 -3.11 7.98
CA ILE A 30 2.84 -2.95 9.30
C ILE A 30 3.86 -1.80 9.29
N THR A 31 4.76 -1.75 8.30
CA THR A 31 5.77 -0.68 8.16
C THR A 31 5.10 0.70 7.98
N ALA A 32 4.07 0.80 7.14
CA ALA A 32 3.37 2.05 6.89
C ALA A 32 2.74 2.67 8.14
N ARG A 33 2.35 1.83 9.12
CA ARG A 33 1.78 2.26 10.41
C ARG A 33 2.83 2.76 11.41
N GLN A 34 4.12 2.53 11.16
CA GLN A 34 5.19 2.95 12.05
C GLN A 34 5.47 4.46 11.94
N ASN A 35 6.30 4.96 12.86
CA ASN A 35 6.75 6.36 12.83
C ASN A 35 7.61 6.62 11.58
N PHE A 36 7.58 7.85 11.09
CA PHE A 36 8.35 8.25 9.90
C PHE A 36 9.86 7.97 10.05
N SER A 37 10.41 8.09 11.27
CA SER A 37 11.81 7.74 11.57
C SER A 37 12.12 6.25 11.45
N TYR A 38 11.15 5.38 11.73
CA TYR A 38 11.28 3.93 11.60
C TYR A 38 11.42 3.50 10.15
N ILE A 39 10.76 4.20 9.23
CA ILE A 39 10.83 3.93 7.78
C ILE A 39 12.28 4.01 7.29
N PHE A 40 13.07 4.98 7.76
CA PHE A 40 14.48 5.09 7.40
C PHE A 40 15.34 3.92 7.92
N GLN A 41 14.96 3.34 9.07
CA GLN A 41 15.64 2.16 9.61
C GLN A 41 15.28 0.91 8.81
N ASP A 42 14.00 0.79 8.41
CA ASP A 42 13.49 -0.32 7.62
C ASP A 42 14.08 -0.33 6.19
N ILE A 43 14.14 0.85 5.54
CA ILE A 43 14.75 1.03 4.21
C ILE A 43 16.24 0.68 4.23
N ALA A 44 16.96 0.92 5.33
CA ALA A 44 18.40 0.69 5.39
C ALA A 44 18.80 -0.79 5.18
N GLY A 45 17.89 -1.73 5.45
CA GLY A 45 18.07 -3.16 5.20
C GLY A 45 17.26 -3.70 4.01
N ASP A 46 16.46 -2.85 3.34
CA ASP A 46 15.54 -3.25 2.28
C ASP A 46 16.16 -2.96 0.89
N PHE A 47 15.83 -3.83 -0.07
CA PHE A 47 16.23 -3.68 -1.47
C PHE A 47 15.29 -2.75 -2.26
N HIS A 48 14.13 -2.40 -1.70
CA HIS A 48 13.13 -1.59 -2.37
C HIS A 48 13.42 -0.08 -2.27
N PRO A 49 13.11 0.70 -3.34
CA PRO A 49 13.21 2.14 -3.28
C PRO A 49 12.30 2.76 -2.19
N PRO A 50 12.76 3.82 -1.51
CA PRO A 50 12.09 4.39 -0.34
C PRO A 50 10.75 5.07 -0.64
N LEU A 51 10.52 5.44 -1.90
CA LEU A 51 9.34 6.21 -2.31
C LEU A 51 8.03 5.48 -1.97
N TYR A 52 8.00 4.16 -2.15
CA TYR A 52 6.80 3.36 -1.88
C TYR A 52 6.44 3.36 -0.39
N HIS A 53 7.44 3.20 0.48
CA HIS A 53 7.29 3.25 1.92
C HIS A 53 6.73 4.59 2.40
N PHE A 54 7.23 5.70 1.84
CA PHE A 54 6.71 7.03 2.16
C PHE A 54 5.28 7.22 1.67
N LEU A 55 4.98 6.82 0.44
CA LEU A 55 3.63 6.94 -0.12
C LEU A 55 2.63 6.18 0.74
N MET A 56 2.96 4.95 1.15
CA MET A 56 2.08 4.16 2.01
C MET A 56 1.95 4.73 3.42
N HIS A 57 3.03 5.25 4.01
CA HIS A 57 2.96 5.93 5.31
C HIS A 57 1.97 7.10 5.31
N PHE A 58 2.03 7.94 4.29
CA PHE A 58 1.09 9.06 4.16
C PHE A 58 -0.32 8.58 3.80
N TRP A 59 -0.45 7.57 2.94
CA TRP A 59 -1.74 6.99 2.57
C TRP A 59 -2.51 6.50 3.81
N VAL A 60 -1.88 5.67 4.63
CA VAL A 60 -2.49 5.15 5.87
C VAL A 60 -2.84 6.29 6.84
N ARG A 61 -2.06 7.37 6.85
CA ARG A 61 -2.31 8.53 7.71
C ARG A 61 -3.48 9.40 7.24
N PHE A 62 -3.75 9.45 5.94
CA PHE A 62 -4.89 10.18 5.38
C PHE A 62 -6.18 9.36 5.41
N PHE A 63 -6.11 8.07 5.10
CA PHE A 63 -7.30 7.21 4.94
C PHE A 63 -7.60 6.32 6.15
N GLY A 64 -6.69 6.20 7.11
CA GLY A 64 -6.83 5.34 8.28
C GLY A 64 -6.37 3.90 8.05
N ASN A 65 -6.52 3.05 9.07
CA ASN A 65 -6.07 1.65 9.06
C ASN A 65 -7.08 0.62 9.63
N SER A 66 -8.32 1.08 9.85
CA SER A 66 -9.41 0.40 10.58
C SER A 66 -9.66 -1.04 10.16
#